data_AF-A0A5B7BI75-F1
#
_entry.id   AF-A0A5B7BI75-F1
#
_cell.length_a   1.000
_cell.length_b   1.000
_cell.length_c   1.000
_cell.angle_alpha   90.00
_cell.angle_beta   90.00
_cell.angle_gamma   90.00
#
_symmetry.space_group_name_H-M   'P 1'
#
loop_
_entity.id
_entity.type
_entity.pdbx_description
1 polymer ?
#
loop_
_entity_poly.entity_id
_entity_poly.type
_entity_poly.pdbx_seq_one_letter_code
_entity_poly.pdbx_strand_id
1 'polypeptide(L)'
;DKLYHTRERSRHLLSSGISDIPEEATFTNIEQFLEPLELCYRSLFSCGDRSIADGSLLDFLRQVSTFGLSLVRLDIRQESDRHTDAIDAITRHLEIGSYREWSEERRQ
;
A
#
# COMPACT_ATOMS: atom_id res chain seq x y z
N ASP A 1 15.75 4.82 -12.94
CA ASP A 1 14.73 4.17 -13.80
C ASP A 1 13.49 3.68 -13.06
N LYS A 2 13.56 2.80 -12.05
CA LYS A 2 12.37 2.26 -11.34
C LYS A 2 11.37 3.31 -10.79
N LEU A 3 11.84 4.40 -10.18
CA LEU A 3 10.96 5.48 -9.71
C LEU A 3 10.17 6.12 -10.84
N TYR A 4 10.82 6.35 -11.98
CA TYR A 4 10.18 6.90 -13.18
C TYR A 4 9.10 5.94 -13.69
N HIS A 5 9.41 4.65 -13.81
CA HIS A 5 8.44 3.64 -14.22
C HIS A 5 7.27 3.51 -13.25
N THR A 6 7.51 3.61 -11.93
CA THR A 6 6.46 3.61 -10.92
C THR A 6 5.50 4.78 -11.14
N ARG A 7 6.03 6.00 -11.35
CA ARG A 7 5.23 7.18 -11.68
C ARG A 7 4.43 7.01 -12.96
N GLU A 8 5.07 6.59 -14.05
CA GLU A 8 4.41 6.45 -15.36
C GLU A 8 3.37 5.34 -15.37
N ARG A 9 3.61 4.22 -14.67
CA ARG A 9 2.64 3.14 -14.52
C ARG A 9 1.40 3.63 -13.80
N SER A 10 1.56 4.33 -12.66
CA SER A 10 0.43 4.94 -11.95
C SER A 10 -0.32 5.95 -12.82
N ARG A 11 0.39 6.76 -13.62
CA ARG A 11 -0.22 7.71 -14.55
C ARG A 11 -1.06 7.02 -15.63
N HIS A 12 -0.53 5.97 -16.26
CA HIS A 12 -1.25 5.18 -17.27
C HIS A 12 -2.49 4.50 -16.68
N LEU A 13 -2.36 3.84 -15.53
CA LEU A 13 -3.49 3.21 -14.86
C LEU A 13 -4.57 4.22 -14.50
N LEU A 14 -4.19 5.43 -14.09
CA LEU A 14 -5.14 6.51 -13.80
C LEU A 14 -5.84 7.04 -15.06
N SER A 15 -5.13 7.16 -16.19
CA SER A 15 -5.69 7.75 -17.42
C SER A 15 -6.50 6.78 -18.27
N SER A 16 -6.09 5.52 -18.34
CA SER A 16 -6.61 4.52 -19.28
C SER A 16 -6.94 3.17 -18.65
N GLY A 17 -6.70 2.98 -17.34
CA GLY A 17 -6.95 1.71 -16.63
C GLY A 17 -5.96 0.58 -16.95
N ILE A 18 -5.05 0.78 -17.92
CA ILE A 18 -4.07 -0.20 -18.40
C ILE A 18 -2.71 0.49 -18.57
N SER A 19 -1.63 -0.24 -18.34
CA SER A 19 -0.25 0.20 -18.55
C SER A 19 0.61 -0.93 -19.11
N ASP A 20 1.39 -0.66 -20.15
CA ASP A 20 2.36 -1.62 -20.72
C ASP A 20 3.65 -1.74 -19.89
N ILE A 21 3.87 -0.83 -18.93
CA ILE A 21 5.00 -0.90 -18.01
C ILE A 21 4.81 -2.10 -17.07
N PRO A 22 5.68 -3.11 -17.09
CA PRO A 22 5.56 -4.30 -16.26
C PRO A 22 5.80 -3.99 -14.78
N GLU A 23 5.30 -4.84 -13.89
CA GLU A 23 5.26 -4.54 -12.45
C GLU A 23 6.66 -4.66 -11.82
N GLU A 24 7.46 -5.58 -12.33
CA GLU A 24 8.84 -5.86 -11.95
C GLU A 24 9.77 -4.66 -12.22
N ALA A 25 9.39 -3.82 -13.19
CA ALA A 25 10.09 -2.57 -13.50
C ALA A 25 9.72 -1.41 -12.55
N THR A 26 8.86 -1.64 -11.56
CA THR A 26 8.40 -0.64 -10.59
C THR A 26 8.76 -1.03 -9.15
N PHE A 27 8.41 -0.17 -8.21
CA PHE A 27 8.36 -0.49 -6.78
C PHE A 27 6.92 -0.80 -6.38
N THR A 28 6.68 -2.00 -5.85
CA THR A 28 5.33 -2.45 -5.42
C THR A 28 5.15 -2.46 -3.91
N ASN A 29 6.26 -2.47 -3.17
CA ASN A 29 6.27 -2.34 -1.72
C ASN A 29 7.41 -1.42 -1.29
N ILE A 30 7.34 -0.97 -0.05
CA ILE A 30 8.30 -0.01 0.50
C ILE A 30 9.68 -0.64 0.71
N GLU A 31 9.75 -1.95 1.02
CA GLU A 31 10.98 -2.68 1.27
C GLU A 31 11.89 -2.71 0.04
N GLN A 32 11.32 -2.91 -1.16
CA GLN A 32 12.07 -2.83 -2.42
C GLN A 32 12.71 -1.46 -2.65
N PHE A 33 12.09 -0.40 -2.14
CA PHE A 33 12.62 0.95 -2.28
C PHE A 33 13.65 1.29 -1.19
N LEU A 34 13.44 0.79 0.04
CA LEU A 34 14.35 0.97 1.17
C LEU A 34 15.64 0.18 1.04
N GLU A 35 15.60 -1.06 0.54
CA GLU A 35 16.76 -1.96 0.41
C GLU A 35 18.01 -1.26 -0.19
N PRO A 36 17.95 -0.61 -1.37
CA PRO A 36 19.13 0.06 -1.92
C PRO A 36 19.59 1.25 -1.07
N LEU A 37 18.69 1.96 -0.41
CA LEU A 37 19.02 3.13 0.42
C LEU A 37 19.73 2.70 1.71
N GLU A 38 19.23 1.63 2.35
CA GLU A 38 19.84 1.04 3.55
C GLU A 38 21.20 0.42 3.24
N LEU A 39 21.37 -0.17 2.06
CA LEU A 39 22.66 -0.67 1.59
C LEU A 39 23.68 0.48 1.49
N CYS A 40 23.30 1.59 0.85
CA CYS A 40 24.16 2.78 0.79
C CYS A 40 24.50 3.32 2.18
N TYR A 41 23.51 3.39 3.07
CA TYR A 41 23.69 3.89 4.43
C TYR A 41 24.69 3.03 5.21
N ARG A 42 24.50 1.70 5.20
CA ARG A 42 25.41 0.75 5.86
C ARG A 42 26.82 0.81 5.29
N SER A 43 26.96 0.96 3.98
CA SER A 43 28.27 1.07 3.32
C SER A 43 29.02 2.32 3.79
N LEU A 44 28.39 3.50 3.72
CA LEU A 44 28.99 4.75 4.20
C LEU A 44 29.36 4.66 5.68
N PHE A 45 28.48 4.10 6.50
CA PHE A 45 28.75 3.91 7.92
C PHE A 45 29.98 3.02 8.15
N SER A 46 30.12 1.93 7.39
CA SER A 46 31.25 0.99 7.52
C SER A 46 32.59 1.55 7.05
N CYS A 47 32.59 2.51 6.12
CA CYS A 47 33.79 3.16 5.61
C CYS A 47 34.26 4.35 6.47
N GLY A 48 33.54 4.68 7.55
CA GLY A 48 33.84 5.84 8.41
C GLY A 48 33.17 7.15 7.98
N ASP A 49 32.39 7.14 6.90
CA ASP A 49 31.71 8.30 6.32
C ASP A 49 30.33 8.55 6.95
N ARG A 50 30.23 8.36 8.27
CA ARG A 50 28.97 8.50 9.01
C ARG A 50 28.35 9.88 8.87
N SER A 51 29.16 10.94 8.84
CA SER A 51 28.66 12.32 8.66
C SER A 51 27.94 12.52 7.33
N ILE A 52 28.32 11.77 6.28
CA ILE A 52 27.65 11.77 4.98
C ILE A 52 26.37 10.93 5.06
N ALA A 53 26.44 9.75 5.68
CA ALA A 53 25.28 8.87 5.88
C ALA A 53 24.15 9.55 6.68
N ASP A 54 24.51 10.27 7.75
CA ASP A 54 23.59 10.98 8.65
C ASP A 54 23.05 12.30 8.05
N GLY A 55 23.47 12.67 6.84
CA GLY A 55 22.97 13.84 6.11
C GLY A 55 21.72 13.54 5.28
N SER A 56 21.71 13.97 4.02
CA SER A 56 20.55 13.85 3.12
C SER A 56 20.05 12.42 2.91
N LEU A 57 20.92 11.41 3.05
CA LEU A 57 20.53 10.01 2.93
C LEU A 57 19.62 9.58 4.10
N LEU A 58 19.98 9.95 5.33
CA LEU A 58 19.17 9.67 6.50
C LEU A 58 17.82 10.40 6.44
N ASP A 59 17.82 11.65 5.95
CA ASP A 59 16.58 12.40 5.72
C ASP A 59 15.69 11.71 4.67
N PHE A 60 16.28 11.21 3.59
CA PHE A 60 15.53 10.49 2.56
C PHE A 60 14.97 9.15 3.06
N LEU A 61 15.75 8.39 3.84
CA LEU A 61 15.27 7.18 4.51
C LEU A 61 14.06 7.49 5.39
N ARG A 62 14.14 8.53 6.23
CA ARG A 62 13.02 8.97 7.08
C ARG A 62 11.79 9.37 6.26
N GLN A 63 11.97 10.07 5.15
CA GLN A 63 10.88 10.43 4.24
C GLN A 63 10.19 9.19 3.68
N VAL A 64 10.97 8.24 3.15
CA VAL A 64 10.42 6.99 2.62
C VAL A 64 9.69 6.21 3.71
N SER A 65 10.27 6.06 4.91
CA SER A 65 9.59 5.38 6.03
C SER A 65 8.32 6.08 6.51
N THR A 66 8.25 7.41 6.40
CA THR A 66 7.10 8.20 6.86
C THR A 66 5.96 8.19 5.83
N PHE A 67 6.29 8.41 4.56
CA PHE A 67 5.31 8.64 3.49
C PHE A 67 5.05 7.41 2.62
N GLY A 68 5.99 6.46 2.60
CA GLY A 68 5.93 5.28 1.73
C GLY A 68 5.77 5.64 0.25
N LEU A 69 5.06 4.79 -0.48
CA LEU A 69 4.78 4.97 -1.91
C LEU A 69 3.50 5.77 -2.19
N SER A 70 2.70 6.05 -1.16
CA SER A 70 1.34 6.61 -1.30
C SER A 70 1.15 7.97 -0.62
N LEU A 71 2.17 8.47 0.08
CA LEU A 71 2.16 9.70 0.90
C LEU A 71 1.26 9.63 2.13
N VAL A 72 0.02 9.21 1.96
CA VAL A 72 -1.00 9.08 3.00
C VAL A 72 -1.73 7.75 2.85
N ARG A 73 -2.33 7.29 3.94
CA ARG A 73 -3.25 6.14 3.92
C ARG A 73 -4.66 6.64 3.71
N LEU A 74 -5.41 5.95 2.85
CA LEU A 74 -6.81 6.23 2.60
C LEU A 74 -7.68 5.37 3.50
N ASP A 75 -8.41 6.00 4.41
CA ASP A 75 -9.42 5.33 5.22
C ASP A 75 -10.71 5.16 4.40
N ILE A 76 -11.16 3.91 4.25
CA ILE A 76 -12.46 3.60 3.63
C ILE A 76 -13.51 3.46 4.74
N ARG A 77 -14.63 4.18 4.62
CA ARG A 77 -15.73 4.15 5.58
C ARG A 77 -17.06 3.96 4.85
N GLN A 78 -17.91 3.11 5.43
CA GLN A 78 -19.25 2.81 4.93
C GLN A 78 -20.16 2.48 6.13
N GLU A 79 -21.45 2.78 6.01
CA GLU A 79 -22.43 2.52 7.06
C GLU A 79 -22.68 1.01 7.26
N SER A 80 -22.96 0.62 8.50
CA SER A 80 -23.15 -0.79 8.89
C SER A 80 -24.30 -1.47 8.16
N ASP A 81 -25.35 -0.73 7.83
CA ASP A 81 -26.54 -1.27 7.18
C ASP A 81 -26.21 -1.77 5.77
N ARG A 82 -25.32 -1.07 5.03
CA ARG A 82 -24.84 -1.52 3.73
C ARG A 82 -24.11 -2.86 3.79
N HIS A 83 -23.40 -3.12 4.88
CA HIS A 83 -22.70 -4.40 5.08
C HIS A 83 -23.72 -5.50 5.43
N THR A 84 -24.70 -5.18 6.29
CA THR A 84 -25.81 -6.07 6.63
C THR A 84 -26.57 -6.49 5.38
N ASP A 85 -26.93 -5.53 4.52
CA ASP A 85 -27.64 -5.75 3.26
C ASP A 85 -26.88 -6.71 2.34
N ALA A 86 -25.55 -6.55 2.23
CA ALA A 86 -24.71 -7.40 1.39
C ALA A 86 -24.67 -8.85 1.89
N ILE A 87 -24.49 -9.06 3.20
CA ILE A 87 -24.45 -10.40 3.80
C ILE A 87 -25.84 -11.05 3.77
N ASP A 88 -26.89 -10.27 3.99
CA ASP A 88 -28.29 -10.70 3.93
C ASP A 88 -28.67 -11.18 2.51
N ALA A 89 -28.16 -10.51 1.47
CA ALA A 89 -28.32 -10.97 0.09
C ALA A 89 -27.61 -12.32 -0.16
N ILE A 90 -26.38 -12.50 0.36
CA ILE A 90 -25.61 -13.75 0.25
C ILE A 90 -26.33 -14.90 0.96
N THR A 91 -26.77 -14.68 2.21
CA THR A 91 -27.42 -15.71 3.04
C THR A 91 -28.78 -16.14 2.46
N ARG A 92 -29.57 -15.19 1.95
CA ARG A 92 -30.82 -15.54 1.24
C ARG A 92 -30.56 -16.31 -0.04
N HIS A 93 -29.53 -15.93 -0.82
CA HIS A 93 -29.20 -16.62 -2.06
C HIS A 93 -28.76 -18.08 -1.82
N LEU A 94 -28.06 -18.33 -0.72
CA LEU A 94 -27.63 -19.66 -0.31
C LEU A 94 -28.73 -20.46 0.44
N GLU A 95 -29.93 -19.89 0.58
CA GLU A 95 -31.07 -20.50 1.28
C GLU A 95 -30.81 -20.88 2.74
N ILE A 96 -29.86 -20.20 3.41
CA ILE A 96 -29.51 -20.43 4.83
C ILE A 96 -30.22 -19.46 5.79
N GLY A 97 -31.16 -18.66 5.27
CA GLY A 97 -31.97 -17.69 6.01
C GLY A 97 -31.62 -16.24 5.72
N SER A 98 -32.13 -15.32 6.54
CA SER A 98 -31.86 -13.89 6.44
C SER A 98 -30.93 -13.43 7.56
N TYR A 99 -29.70 -13.04 7.21
CA TYR A 99 -28.74 -12.45 8.15
C TYR A 99 -29.31 -11.24 8.89
N ARG A 100 -30.16 -10.44 8.22
CA ARG A 100 -30.80 -9.27 8.82
C ARG A 100 -31.74 -9.65 9.98
N GLU A 101 -32.36 -10.81 9.93
CA GLU A 101 -33.31 -11.26 10.95
C GLU A 101 -32.64 -12.02 12.11
N TRP A 102 -31.34 -12.34 11.98
CA TRP A 102 -30.61 -13.03 13.04
C TRP A 102 -30.37 -12.12 14.24
N SER A 103 -30.42 -12.72 15.44
CA SER A 103 -29.95 -12.06 16.65
C SER A 103 -28.45 -11.78 16.58
N GLU A 104 -27.98 -10.83 17.36
CA GLU A 104 -26.56 -10.45 17.37
C GLU A 104 -25.66 -11.64 17.74
N GLU A 105 -26.09 -12.50 18.69
CA GLU A 105 -25.33 -13.69 19.08
C GLU A 105 -25.17 -14.71 17.95
N ARG A 106 -26.10 -14.72 16.99
CA ARG A 106 -26.02 -15.60 15.82
C ARG A 106 -25.21 -14.98 14.67
N ARG A 107 -25.08 -13.65 14.66
CA ARG A 107 -24.31 -12.91 13.65
C ARG A 107 -22.81 -12.94 13.92
N GLN A 108 -22.39 -13.05 15.18
CA GLN A 108 -21.01 -13.16 15.64
C GLN A 108 -20.48 -14.59 15.56
#